data_AF-C7Q8Z5-F1
#
_entry.id   AF-C7Q8Z5-F1
#
_cell.length_a   1.000
_cell.length_b   1.000
_cell.length_c   1.000
_cell.angle_alpha   90.00
_cell.angle_beta   90.00
_cell.angle_gamma   90.00
#
_symmetry.space_group_name_H-M   'P 1'
#
loop_
_entity.id
_entity.type
_entity.pdbx_description
1 polymer ?
#
loop_
_entity_poly.entity_id
_entity_poly.type
_entity_poly.pdbx_seq_one_letter_code
_entity_poly.pdbx_strand_id
1 'polypeptide(L)'
;MTDAIDTSALATKVFDAVKPAIGAYGTGALVRDEQANAPHAVELGREILQEIYWRDKNVPPLESAVNDFAAGSQDEDAAAGLRLEIKKVLASDAALAADIAKMVGGSS
;
A
#
# COMPACT_ATOMS: atom_id res chain seq x y z
N MET A 1 -22.37 -8.02 -15.26
CA MET A 1 -22.19 -6.57 -15.03
C MET A 1 -20.89 -6.48 -14.27
N THR A 2 -19.81 -6.02 -14.92
CA THR A 2 -18.45 -6.03 -14.36
C THR A 2 -18.50 -5.26 -13.05
N ASP A 3 -18.32 -5.96 -11.93
CA ASP A 3 -18.22 -5.35 -10.60
C ASP A 3 -17.07 -4.35 -10.69
N ALA A 4 -17.41 -3.06 -10.71
CA ALA A 4 -16.40 -2.02 -10.66
C ALA A 4 -15.67 -2.25 -9.35
N ILE A 5 -14.37 -2.58 -9.44
CA ILE A 5 -13.54 -2.94 -8.28
C ILE A 5 -13.83 -1.96 -7.15
N ASP A 6 -14.34 -2.49 -6.03
CA ASP A 6 -14.65 -1.64 -4.88
C ASP A 6 -13.34 -1.11 -4.29
N THR A 7 -12.99 0.12 -4.69
CA THR A 7 -11.73 0.78 -4.32
C THR A 7 -11.61 0.97 -2.81
N SER A 8 -12.72 1.03 -2.09
CA SER A 8 -12.74 1.16 -0.62
C SER A 8 -12.37 -0.16 0.07
N ALA A 9 -12.96 -1.28 -0.38
CA ALA A 9 -12.64 -2.61 0.09
C ALA A 9 -11.19 -2.99 -0.30
N LEU A 10 -10.77 -2.64 -1.52
CA LEU A 10 -9.41 -2.88 -1.97
C LEU A 10 -8.41 -2.05 -1.15
N ALA A 11 -8.65 -0.76 -0.91
CA ALA A 11 -7.78 0.07 -0.08
C ALA A 11 -7.63 -0.48 1.35
N THR A 12 -8.71 -1.05 1.90
CA THR A 12 -8.65 -1.70 3.22
C THR A 12 -7.74 -2.93 3.20
N LYS A 13 -7.88 -3.79 2.18
CA LYS A 13 -7.02 -4.99 2.03
C LYS A 13 -5.56 -4.63 1.77
N VAL A 14 -5.32 -3.64 0.92
CA VAL A 14 -3.98 -3.10 0.66
C VAL A 14 -3.38 -2.57 1.95
N PHE A 15 -4.12 -1.75 2.70
CA PHE A 15 -3.65 -1.24 3.97
C PHE A 15 -3.24 -2.35 4.95
N ASP A 16 -4.04 -3.40 5.07
CA ASP A 16 -3.74 -4.54 5.96
C ASP A 16 -2.46 -5.28 5.54
N ALA A 17 -2.25 -5.44 4.23
CA ALA A 17 -1.04 -6.05 3.68
C ALA A 17 0.21 -5.17 3.87
N VAL A 18 0.09 -3.84 3.70
CA VAL A 18 1.24 -2.92 3.78
C VAL A 18 1.59 -2.47 5.20
N LYS A 19 0.64 -2.52 6.15
CA LYS A 19 0.86 -2.16 7.56
C LYS A 19 2.08 -2.87 8.19
N PRO A 20 2.24 -4.20 8.10
CA PRO A 20 3.40 -4.88 8.67
C PRO A 20 4.70 -4.54 7.90
N ALA A 21 4.62 -4.23 6.60
CA ALA A 21 5.77 -3.75 5.82
C ALA A 21 6.27 -2.38 6.28
N ILE A 22 5.36 -1.43 6.53
CA ILE A 22 5.71 -0.11 7.05
C ILE A 22 6.22 -0.21 8.49
N GLY A 23 5.66 -1.10 9.32
CA GLY A 23 6.19 -1.34 10.66
C GLY A 23 7.61 -1.92 10.67
N ALA A 24 7.96 -2.76 9.68
CA ALA A 24 9.27 -3.38 9.58
C ALA A 24 10.34 -2.47 8.95
N TYR A 25 9.98 -1.68 7.93
CA TYR A 25 10.95 -0.90 7.13
C TYR A 25 10.74 0.61 7.19
N GLY A 26 9.63 1.10 7.74
CA GLY A 26 9.25 2.51 7.66
C GLY A 26 9.14 2.99 6.21
N THR A 27 9.70 4.16 5.93
CA THR A 27 9.83 4.70 4.57
C THR A 27 10.75 3.87 3.67
N GLY A 28 11.61 3.03 4.26
CA GLY A 28 12.42 2.05 3.52
C GLY A 28 11.60 1.01 2.76
N ALA A 29 10.32 0.82 3.10
CA ALA A 29 9.40 -0.05 2.35
C ALA A 29 9.19 0.43 0.90
N LEU A 30 9.32 1.74 0.66
CA LEU A 30 9.19 2.35 -0.67
C LEU A 30 10.47 2.20 -1.50
N VAL A 31 11.60 1.96 -0.85
CA VAL A 31 12.91 1.81 -1.49
C VAL A 31 13.16 0.33 -1.79
N ARG A 32 13.77 0.06 -2.94
CA ARG A 32 14.11 -1.29 -3.37
C ARG A 32 15.35 -1.78 -2.63
N ASP A 33 15.21 -2.15 -1.36
CA ASP A 33 16.31 -2.74 -0.57
C ASP A 33 16.40 -4.25 -0.83
N GLU A 34 17.59 -4.76 -1.15
CA GLU A 34 17.75 -6.02 -1.89
C GLU A 34 17.54 -7.29 -1.04
N GLN A 35 17.65 -7.26 0.28
CA GLN A 35 17.56 -8.49 1.07
C GLN A 35 17.10 -8.21 2.49
N ALA A 36 15.88 -8.60 2.81
CA ALA A 36 15.48 -8.75 4.19
C ALA A 36 14.68 -10.04 4.33
N ASN A 37 15.07 -10.88 5.29
CA ASN A 37 14.34 -12.10 5.70
C ASN A 37 13.04 -11.71 6.41
N ALA A 38 12.17 -10.99 5.71
CA ALA A 38 10.86 -10.62 6.18
C ALA A 38 9.91 -11.81 6.04
N PRO A 39 8.90 -11.93 6.89
CA PRO A 39 7.81 -12.85 6.63
C PRO A 39 7.12 -12.46 5.32
N HIS A 40 6.66 -13.47 4.58
CA HIS A 40 6.10 -13.32 3.23
C HIS A 40 5.02 -12.23 3.11
N ALA A 41 4.24 -12.01 4.18
CA ALA A 41 3.23 -10.95 4.24
C ALA A 41 3.82 -9.52 4.20
N VAL A 42 5.01 -9.33 4.77
CA VAL A 42 5.74 -8.05 4.77
C VAL A 42 6.35 -7.80 3.39
N GLU A 43 6.84 -8.85 2.72
CA GLU A 43 7.31 -8.75 1.33
C GLU A 43 6.16 -8.39 0.37
N LEU A 44 5.00 -9.04 0.49
CA LEU A 44 3.81 -8.72 -0.30
C LEU A 44 3.38 -7.26 -0.11
N GLY A 45 3.33 -6.78 1.14
CA GLY A 45 3.04 -5.37 1.43
C GLY A 45 4.07 -4.42 0.80
N ARG A 46 5.34 -4.82 0.76
CA ARG A 46 6.40 -4.05 0.11
C ARG A 46 6.24 -4.01 -1.39
N GLU A 47 5.95 -5.13 -2.04
CA GLU A 47 5.71 -5.20 -3.49
C GLU A 47 4.52 -4.33 -3.92
N ILE A 48 3.43 -4.35 -3.15
CA ILE A 48 2.27 -3.50 -3.42
C ILE A 48 2.62 -2.01 -3.29
N LEU A 49 3.34 -1.61 -2.24
CA LEU A 49 3.80 -0.23 -2.06
C LEU A 49 4.72 0.23 -3.20
N GLN A 50 5.62 -0.65 -3.63
CA GLN A 50 6.50 -0.38 -4.75
C GLN A 50 5.68 -0.22 -6.04
N GLU A 51 4.74 -1.11 -6.33
CA GLU A 51 3.93 -0.99 -7.55
C GLU A 51 3.17 0.35 -7.57
N ILE A 52 2.57 0.76 -6.44
CA ILE A 52 1.89 2.05 -6.33
C ILE A 52 2.88 3.22 -6.56
N TYR A 53 4.05 3.18 -5.91
CA TYR A 53 5.05 4.25 -5.97
C TYR A 53 5.74 4.38 -7.34
N TRP A 54 6.02 3.26 -8.00
CA TRP A 54 6.72 3.25 -9.29
C TRP A 54 5.77 3.56 -10.45
N ARG A 55 4.48 3.22 -10.32
CA ARG A 55 3.45 3.53 -11.33
C ARG A 55 3.20 5.03 -11.42
N ASP A 56 3.21 5.70 -10.29
CA ASP A 56 3.03 7.14 -10.21
C ASP A 56 4.17 7.73 -9.37
N LYS A 57 5.29 8.07 -10.04
CA LYS A 57 6.44 8.73 -9.39
C LYS A 57 6.12 10.12 -8.83
N ASN A 58 4.86 10.53 -8.88
CA ASN A 58 4.32 11.81 -8.50
C ASN A 58 3.21 11.63 -7.45
N VAL A 59 3.34 10.65 -6.54
CA VAL A 59 2.52 10.57 -5.31
C VAL A 59 3.27 11.08 -4.06
N PRO A 60 3.69 12.37 -3.99
CA PRO A 60 4.22 12.95 -2.76
C PRO A 60 3.30 12.78 -1.54
N PRO A 61 1.93 12.74 -1.64
CA PRO A 61 1.13 12.52 -0.45
C PRO A 61 1.19 11.09 0.08
N LEU A 62 1.49 10.08 -0.75
CA LEU A 62 1.63 8.69 -0.28
C LEU A 62 2.91 8.49 0.52
N GLU A 63 4.04 9.02 0.02
CA GLU A 63 5.31 8.96 0.73
C GLU A 63 5.21 9.66 2.09
N SER A 64 4.58 10.84 2.12
CA SER A 64 4.34 11.57 3.35
C SER A 64 3.41 10.82 4.32
N ALA A 65 2.36 10.16 3.82
CA ALA A 65 1.45 9.36 4.64
C ALA A 65 2.13 8.11 5.21
N VAL A 66 3.01 7.45 4.43
CA VAL A 66 3.82 6.32 4.91
C VAL A 66 4.81 6.78 5.98
N ASN A 67 5.45 7.94 5.78
CA ASN A 67 6.35 8.52 6.77
C ASN A 67 5.63 8.90 8.07
N ASP A 68 4.45 9.52 7.97
CA ASP A 68 3.63 9.89 9.12
C ASP A 68 3.19 8.65 9.91
N PHE A 69 2.71 7.61 9.21
CA PHE A 69 2.32 6.34 9.83
C PHE A 69 3.51 5.60 10.48
N ALA A 70 4.70 5.69 9.87
CA ALA A 70 5.92 5.11 10.43
C ALA A 70 6.46 5.90 11.64
N ALA A 71 6.29 7.23 11.66
CA ALA A 71 6.81 8.12 12.69
C ALA A 71 5.87 8.27 13.90
N GLY A 72 4.55 8.21 13.69
CA GLY A 72 3.52 8.57 14.66
C GLY A 72 2.83 7.39 15.33
N SER A 73 3.56 6.42 15.90
CA SER A 73 2.97 5.34 16.74
C SER A 73 1.95 4.40 16.08
N GLN A 74 1.74 4.46 14.76
CA GLN A 74 0.71 3.69 14.06
C GLN A 74 -0.72 3.97 14.59
N ASP A 75 -0.98 5.20 15.04
CA ASP A 75 -2.29 5.63 15.53
C ASP A 75 -3.40 5.55 14.44
N GLU A 76 -4.65 5.42 14.87
CA GLU A 76 -5.80 5.20 13.98
C GLU A 76 -6.00 6.33 12.96
N ASP A 77 -5.66 7.57 13.33
CA ASP A 77 -5.73 8.73 12.43
C ASP A 77 -4.72 8.63 11.28
N ALA A 78 -3.48 8.23 11.57
CA ALA A 78 -2.45 8.02 10.55
C ALA A 78 -2.81 6.83 9.64
N ALA A 79 -3.41 5.77 10.22
CA ALA A 79 -3.95 4.65 9.45
C ALA A 79 -5.09 5.08 8.50
N ALA A 80 -6.00 5.95 8.98
CA ALA A 80 -7.08 6.50 8.18
C ALA A 80 -6.56 7.38 7.04
N GLY A 81 -5.55 8.22 7.31
CA GLY A 81 -4.86 9.03 6.32
C GLY A 81 -4.24 8.18 5.19
N LEU A 82 -3.48 7.16 5.55
CA LEU A 82 -2.86 6.25 4.58
C LEU A 82 -3.91 5.51 3.74
N ARG A 83 -4.97 4.99 4.36
CA ARG A 83 -6.08 4.34 3.64
C ARG A 83 -6.75 5.28 2.64
N LEU A 84 -6.94 6.54 3.02
CA LEU A 84 -7.56 7.54 2.16
C LEU A 84 -6.68 7.83 0.94
N GLU A 85 -5.37 8.01 1.13
CA GLU A 85 -4.44 8.25 0.02
C GLU A 85 -4.36 7.03 -0.93
N ILE A 86 -4.26 5.81 -0.38
CA ILE A 86 -4.31 4.58 -1.18
C ILE A 86 -5.60 4.53 -2.01
N LYS A 87 -6.76 4.81 -1.39
CA LYS A 87 -8.04 4.84 -2.10
C LYS A 87 -8.05 5.86 -3.24
N LYS A 88 -7.51 7.07 -3.03
CA LYS A 88 -7.44 8.10 -4.07
C LYS A 88 -6.60 7.64 -5.25
N VAL A 89 -5.45 7.02 -5.00
CA VAL A 89 -4.57 6.50 -6.05
C VAL A 89 -5.26 5.38 -6.85
N LEU A 90 -5.89 4.42 -6.15
CA LEU A 90 -6.65 3.33 -6.79
C LEU A 90 -7.87 3.85 -7.58
N ALA A 91 -8.52 4.90 -7.11
CA ALA A 91 -9.64 5.53 -7.81
C ALA A 91 -9.18 6.36 -9.02
N SER A 92 -7.96 6.89 -8.98
CA SER A 92 -7.35 7.63 -10.08
C SER A 92 -6.86 6.71 -11.20
N ASP A 93 -6.43 5.49 -10.88
CA ASP A 93 -5.93 4.50 -11.84
C ASP A 93 -6.62 3.13 -11.65
N ALA A 94 -7.68 2.90 -12.45
CA ALA A 94 -8.43 1.66 -12.40
C ALA A 94 -7.63 0.42 -12.88
N ALA A 95 -6.59 0.62 -13.70
CA ALA A 95 -5.73 -0.47 -14.15
C ALA A 95 -4.80 -0.92 -13.02
N LEU A 96 -4.23 0.05 -12.28
CA LEU A 96 -3.48 -0.21 -11.06
C LEU A 96 -4.35 -0.93 -10.01
N ALA A 97 -5.59 -0.49 -9.83
CA ALA A 97 -6.52 -1.14 -8.90
C ALA A 97 -6.80 -2.61 -9.28
N ALA A 98 -6.91 -2.91 -10.57
CA ALA A 98 -7.08 -4.29 -11.05
C ALA A 98 -5.83 -5.15 -10.82
N ASP A 99 -4.64 -4.58 -11.01
CA ASP A 99 -3.38 -5.29 -10.80
C ASP A 99 -3.17 -5.61 -9.32
N ILE A 100 -3.36 -4.62 -8.44
CA ILE A 100 -3.25 -4.80 -6.98
C ILE A 100 -4.32 -5.75 -6.45
N ALA A 101 -5.55 -5.71 -6.97
CA ALA A 101 -6.59 -6.67 -6.60
C ALA A 101 -6.18 -8.11 -6.91
N LYS A 102 -5.42 -8.34 -7.99
CA LYS A 102 -4.89 -9.67 -8.36
C LYS A 102 -3.75 -10.08 -7.44
N MET A 103 -2.88 -9.16 -7.04
CA MET A 103 -1.81 -9.45 -6.07
C MET A 103 -2.39 -9.85 -4.71
N VAL A 104 -3.32 -9.05 -4.18
CA VAL A 104 -3.91 -9.28 -2.86
C VAL A 104 -4.94 -10.42 -2.86
N GLY A 105 -5.63 -10.65 -3.98
CA GLY A 105 -6.55 -11.78 -4.15
C GLY A 105 -5.88 -13.11 -4.51
N GLY A 106 -4.62 -13.06 -4.96
CA GLY A 106 -3.83 -14.23 -5.36
C GLY A 106 -3.15 -14.96 -4.19
N SER A 107 -3.02 -14.31 -3.03
CA SER A 107 -2.60 -14.96 -1.78
C SER A 107 -3.80 -15.64 -1.12
N SER A 108 -4.21 -16.79 -1.69
CA SER A 108 -5.06 -17.78 -1.01
C SER A 108 -4.20 -18.84 -0.35
#